data_AF-A0A969T4U1-F1
#
_entry.id   AF-A0A969T4U1-F1
#
_cell.length_a   1.000
_cell.length_b   1.000
_cell.length_c   1.000
_cell.angle_alpha   90.00
_cell.angle_beta   90.00
_cell.angle_gamma   90.00
#
_symmetry.space_group_name_H-M   'P 1'
#
loop_
_entity.id
_entity.type
_entity.pdbx_description
1 polymer ?
#
loop_
_entity_poly.entity_id
_entity_poly.type
_entity_poly.pdbx_seq_one_letter_code
_entity_poly.pdbx_strand_id
1 'polypeptide(L)'
;MSKTYLIIGASTGIGLALSNQLKAEGNHVITASRNGDLKFDALTDAFDGSGLPEQLDGVAYCPGSINLKPFHRLTIQDFSDDFNINVLGAVKIIQAVANSWFLLSRIFLLYPHSKPNRKRPMYQKLA
;
A
#
# COMPACT_ATOMS: atom_id res chain seq x y z
N MET A 1 14.66 16.46 -8.14
CA MET A 1 14.24 15.58 -9.25
C MET A 1 12.87 15.02 -8.89
N SER A 2 11.94 14.97 -9.83
CA SER A 2 10.63 14.35 -9.60
C SER A 2 10.82 12.83 -9.49
N LYS A 3 10.34 12.25 -8.39
CA LYS A 3 10.40 10.80 -8.14
C LYS A 3 9.10 10.13 -8.54
N THR A 4 9.15 8.85 -8.88
CA THR A 4 7.95 8.07 -9.23
C THR A 4 7.59 7.06 -8.16
N TYR A 5 6.37 7.15 -7.66
CA TYR A 5 5.84 6.27 -6.61
C TYR A 5 4.65 5.44 -7.10
N LEU A 6 4.59 4.18 -6.69
CA LEU A 6 3.41 3.33 -6.84
C LEU A 6 2.68 3.20 -5.50
N ILE A 7 1.39 3.49 -5.47
CA ILE A 7 0.55 3.30 -4.27
C ILE A 7 -0.62 2.38 -4.62
N ILE A 8 -0.63 1.20 -4.01
CA ILE A 8 -1.76 0.28 -4.06
C ILE A 8 -2.77 0.69 -2.98
N GLY A 9 -4.06 0.73 -3.28
CA GLY A 9 -5.10 1.07 -2.31
C GLY A 9 -5.19 2.57 -1.98
N ALA A 10 -4.95 3.45 -2.95
CA ALA A 10 -4.93 4.90 -2.74
C ALA A 10 -6.31 5.60 -2.81
N SER A 11 -7.43 4.88 -2.89
CA SER A 11 -8.76 5.51 -3.07
C SER A 11 -9.26 6.24 -1.82
N THR A 12 -8.85 5.82 -0.62
CA THR A 12 -9.34 6.38 0.65
C THR A 12 -8.25 6.33 1.74
N GLY A 13 -8.54 6.92 2.89
CA GLY A 13 -7.74 6.76 4.11
C GLY A 13 -6.27 7.13 3.94
N ILE A 14 -5.39 6.26 4.45
CA ILE A 14 -3.94 6.48 4.48
C ILE A 14 -3.35 6.55 3.06
N GLY A 15 -3.77 5.66 2.16
CA GLY A 15 -3.25 5.63 0.79
C GLY A 15 -3.58 6.91 0.01
N LEU A 16 -4.80 7.44 0.18
CA LEU A 16 -5.20 8.71 -0.43
C LEU A 16 -4.40 9.90 0.13
N ALA A 17 -4.26 9.96 1.46
CA ALA A 17 -3.48 11.01 2.12
C ALA A 17 -2.01 11.01 1.67
N LEU A 18 -1.39 9.82 1.59
CA LEU A 18 -0.03 9.64 1.10
C LEU A 18 0.10 10.07 -0.37
N SER A 19 -0.85 9.69 -1.23
CA SER A 19 -0.87 10.08 -2.64
C SER A 19 -0.91 11.60 -2.79
N ASN A 20 -1.81 12.26 -2.07
CA ASN A 20 -1.94 13.72 -2.11
C ASN A 20 -0.69 14.43 -1.61
N GLN A 21 -0.07 13.93 -0.53
CA GLN A 21 1.15 14.50 0.00
C GLN A 21 2.31 14.39 -1.01
N LEU A 22 2.54 13.20 -1.57
CA LEU A 22 3.62 12.98 -2.53
C LEU A 22 3.42 13.79 -3.82
N LYS A 23 2.17 13.91 -4.29
CA LYS A 23 1.81 14.78 -5.42
C LYS A 23 2.09 16.26 -5.11
N ALA A 24 1.76 16.73 -3.91
CA ALA A 24 2.02 18.11 -3.49
C ALA A 24 3.52 18.44 -3.38
N GLU A 25 4.35 17.44 -3.11
CA GLU A 25 5.82 17.54 -3.13
C GLU A 25 6.42 17.54 -4.57
N GLY A 26 5.57 17.46 -5.61
CA GLY A 26 6.00 17.49 -7.02
C GLY A 26 6.46 16.13 -7.56
N ASN A 27 6.12 15.03 -6.87
CA ASN A 27 6.43 13.67 -7.32
C ASN A 27 5.33 13.14 -8.25
N HIS A 28 5.72 12.23 -9.13
CA HIS A 28 4.79 11.45 -9.94
C HIS A 28 4.26 10.28 -9.11
N VAL A 29 2.94 10.12 -9.02
CA VAL A 29 2.30 9.08 -8.20
C VAL A 29 1.32 8.30 -9.04
N ILE A 30 1.60 7.03 -9.23
CA ILE A 30 0.76 6.05 -9.90
C ILE A 30 -0.08 5.36 -8.83
N THR A 31 -1.41 5.41 -8.97
CA THR A 31 -2.32 4.76 -8.03
C THR A 31 -2.92 3.50 -8.62
N ALA A 32 -2.87 2.38 -7.89
CA ALA A 32 -3.54 1.15 -8.27
C ALA A 32 -4.66 0.85 -7.28
N SER A 33 -5.90 0.87 -7.74
CA SER A 33 -7.08 0.50 -6.95
C SER A 33 -8.28 0.32 -7.87
N ARG A 34 -9.40 -0.18 -7.34
CA ARG A 34 -10.67 -0.28 -8.08
C ARG A 34 -11.09 1.04 -8.76
N ASN A 35 -10.70 2.19 -8.19
CA ASN A 35 -10.98 3.53 -8.70
C ASN A 35 -9.73 4.36 -9.02
N GLY A 36 -8.55 3.73 -9.11
CA GLY A 36 -7.28 4.42 -9.36
C GLY A 36 -6.95 4.57 -10.83
N ASP A 37 -5.74 5.08 -11.09
CA ASP A 37 -5.16 5.21 -12.43
C ASP A 37 -5.01 3.82 -13.07
N LEU A 38 -4.52 2.86 -12.29
CA LEU A 38 -4.51 1.44 -12.62
C LEU A 38 -5.67 0.75 -11.90
N LYS A 39 -6.54 0.11 -12.68
CA LYS A 39 -7.64 -0.70 -12.15
C LYS A 39 -7.07 -1.99 -11.58
N PHE A 40 -7.18 -2.16 -10.27
CA PHE A 40 -6.64 -3.30 -9.55
C PHE A 40 -7.42 -3.58 -8.27
N ASP A 41 -7.86 -4.82 -8.09
CA ASP A 41 -8.40 -5.35 -6.84
C ASP A 41 -7.37 -6.28 -6.18
N ALA A 42 -6.92 -5.88 -4.99
CA ALA A 42 -5.92 -6.61 -4.23
C ALA A 42 -6.35 -8.02 -3.78
N LEU A 43 -7.65 -8.32 -3.79
CA LEU A 43 -8.18 -9.62 -3.40
C LEU A 43 -8.24 -10.62 -4.56
N THR A 44 -8.59 -10.15 -5.76
CA THR A 44 -8.94 -11.03 -6.89
C THR A 44 -7.92 -10.99 -8.01
N ASP A 45 -7.22 -9.89 -8.19
CA ASP A 45 -6.46 -9.66 -9.41
C ASP A 45 -5.00 -10.12 -9.25
N ALA A 46 -4.46 -10.66 -10.33
CA ALA A 46 -3.02 -10.82 -10.46
C ALA A 46 -2.39 -9.47 -10.82
N PHE A 47 -1.25 -9.15 -10.21
CA PHE A 47 -0.48 -7.95 -10.55
C PHE A 47 0.83 -8.38 -11.20
N ASP A 48 1.00 -8.10 -12.47
CA ASP A 48 2.19 -8.47 -13.25
C ASP A 48 3.14 -7.27 -13.46
N GLY A 49 2.79 -6.10 -12.93
CA GLY A 49 3.56 -4.87 -13.10
C GLY A 49 3.49 -4.29 -14.51
N SER A 50 2.65 -4.81 -15.40
CA SER A 50 2.46 -4.26 -16.74
C SER A 50 1.94 -2.82 -16.66
N GLY A 51 2.50 -1.96 -17.52
CA GLY A 51 2.17 -0.53 -17.54
C GLY A 51 2.85 0.32 -16.46
N LEU A 52 3.70 -0.27 -15.62
CA LEU A 52 4.59 0.50 -14.74
C LEU A 52 5.83 0.98 -15.50
N PRO A 53 6.41 2.13 -15.10
CA PRO A 53 7.70 2.57 -15.61
C PRO A 53 8.81 1.60 -15.21
N GLU A 54 9.91 1.63 -15.95
CA GLU A 54 11.08 0.78 -15.70
C GLU A 54 11.70 1.02 -14.32
N GLN A 55 11.58 2.24 -13.79
CA GLN A 55 12.12 2.62 -12.48
C GLN A 55 11.05 3.21 -11.57
N LEU A 56 10.97 2.67 -10.35
CA LEU A 56 10.19 3.22 -9.24
C LEU A 56 11.13 3.67 -8.10
N ASP A 57 10.83 4.82 -7.51
CA ASP A 57 11.53 5.35 -6.34
C ASP A 57 10.91 4.88 -5.01
N GLY A 58 9.68 4.38 -5.05
CA GLY A 58 8.97 3.93 -3.85
C GLY A 58 7.66 3.21 -4.16
N VAL A 59 7.29 2.26 -3.30
CA VAL A 59 6.03 1.51 -3.37
C VAL A 59 5.38 1.54 -1.99
N ALA A 60 4.07 1.79 -1.95
CA ALA A 60 3.26 1.68 -0.75
C ALA A 60 2.07 0.74 -0.98
N TYR A 61 1.89 -0.22 -0.08
CA TYR A 61 0.75 -1.13 -0.07
C TYR A 61 -0.22 -0.69 1.03
N CYS A 62 -1.34 -0.10 0.62
CA CYS A 62 -2.39 0.38 1.51
C CYS A 62 -3.75 -0.34 1.39
N PRO A 63 -3.96 -1.41 0.60
CA PRO A 63 -5.11 -2.28 0.84
C PRO A 63 -4.99 -2.92 2.23
N GLY A 64 -6.10 -2.95 2.95
CA GLY A 64 -6.16 -3.67 4.21
C GLY A 64 -7.59 -3.81 4.69
N SER A 65 -7.88 -4.99 5.22
CA SER A 65 -9.13 -5.30 5.92
C SER A 65 -8.77 -6.09 7.17
N ILE A 66 -9.56 -5.90 8.23
CA ILE A 66 -9.44 -6.71 9.43
C ILE A 66 -10.83 -7.04 9.95
N ASN A 67 -11.08 -8.31 10.19
CA ASN A 67 -12.31 -8.76 10.81
C ASN A 67 -12.30 -8.47 12.30
N LEU A 68 -13.04 -7.44 12.74
CA LEU A 68 -13.12 -7.02 14.14
C LEU A 68 -14.24 -7.74 14.93
N LYS A 69 -14.49 -9.01 14.61
CA LYS A 69 -15.44 -9.84 15.36
C LYS A 69 -14.82 -10.22 16.72
N PRO A 70 -15.63 -10.46 17.77
CA PRO A 70 -15.13 -11.08 19.00
C PRO A 70 -14.35 -12.37 18.68
N PHE A 71 -13.22 -12.60 19.35
CA PHE A 71 -12.26 -13.65 18.95
C PHE A 71 -12.89 -15.03 18.79
N HIS A 72 -13.81 -15.41 19.68
CA HIS A 72 -14.51 -16.70 19.63
C HIS A 72 -15.49 -16.86 18.45
N ARG A 73 -15.76 -15.79 17.68
CA ARG A 73 -16.58 -15.79 16.46
C ARG A 73 -15.74 -15.71 15.18
N LEU A 74 -14.42 -15.52 15.30
CA LEU A 74 -13.54 -15.54 14.14
C LEU A 74 -13.39 -16.97 13.67
N THR A 75 -13.63 -17.18 12.38
CA THR A 75 -13.41 -18.44 11.70
C THR A 75 -11.99 -18.50 11.13
N ILE A 76 -11.51 -19.70 10.81
CA ILE A 76 -10.25 -19.85 10.07
C ILE A 76 -10.29 -19.14 8.72
N GLN A 77 -11.47 -19.06 8.10
CA GLN A 77 -11.66 -18.33 6.85
C GLN A 77 -11.43 -16.83 7.05
N ASP A 78 -11.96 -16.23 8.12
CA ASP A 78 -11.74 -14.81 8.42
C ASP A 78 -10.24 -14.48 8.54
N PHE A 79 -9.47 -15.35 9.22
CA PHE A 79 -8.01 -15.19 9.32
C PHE A 79 -7.30 -15.39 7.98
N SER A 80 -7.73 -16.37 7.19
CA SER A 80 -7.16 -16.66 5.88
C SER A 80 -7.36 -15.47 4.94
N ASP A 81 -8.55 -14.86 4.95
CA ASP A 81 -8.89 -13.70 4.14
C ASP A 81 -8.08 -12.47 4.56
N ASP A 82 -7.98 -12.20 5.86
CA ASP A 82 -7.17 -11.11 6.40
C ASP A 82 -5.67 -11.32 6.08
N PHE A 83 -5.17 -12.56 6.14
CA PHE A 83 -3.78 -12.87 5.78
C PHE A 83 -3.54 -12.71 4.27
N ASN A 84 -4.48 -13.16 3.44
CA ASN A 84 -4.40 -13.05 1.99
C ASN A 84 -4.30 -11.59 1.55
N ILE A 85 -5.14 -10.70 2.08
CA ILE A 85 -5.10 -9.28 1.71
C ILE A 85 -3.88 -8.57 2.32
N ASN A 86 -3.66 -8.69 3.63
CA ASN A 86 -2.70 -7.83 4.31
C ASN A 86 -1.25 -8.29 4.12
N VAL A 87 -1.02 -9.60 3.97
CA VAL A 87 0.34 -10.17 3.88
C VAL A 87 0.63 -10.64 2.47
N LEU A 88 -0.13 -11.61 1.96
CA LEU A 88 0.17 -12.19 0.65
C LEU A 88 -0.05 -11.18 -0.49
N GLY A 89 -1.04 -10.30 -0.37
CA GLY A 89 -1.26 -9.20 -1.29
C GLY A 89 -0.04 -8.27 -1.38
N ALA A 90 0.52 -7.86 -0.23
CA ALA A 90 1.74 -7.06 -0.20
C ALA A 90 2.94 -7.79 -0.81
N VAL A 91 3.12 -9.07 -0.50
CA VAL A 91 4.20 -9.91 -1.06
C VAL A 91 4.12 -9.99 -2.58
N LYS A 92 2.92 -10.23 -3.14
CA LYS A 92 2.71 -10.31 -4.60
C LYS A 92 3.14 -9.01 -5.29
N ILE A 93 2.75 -7.86 -4.74
CA ILE A 93 3.13 -6.56 -5.30
C ILE A 93 4.64 -6.36 -5.25
N ILE A 94 5.27 -6.66 -4.11
CA ILE A 94 6.72 -6.55 -3.95
C ILE A 94 7.45 -7.44 -4.97
N GLN A 95 7.00 -8.69 -5.16
CA GLN A 95 7.58 -9.59 -6.14
C GLN A 95 7.43 -9.08 -7.58
N ALA A 96 6.26 -8.55 -7.93
CA ALA A 96 6.00 -8.01 -9.26
C ALA A 96 6.89 -6.80 -9.61
N VAL A 97 7.17 -5.94 -8.64
CA VAL A 97 7.97 -4.72 -8.87
C VAL A 97 9.45 -4.88 -8.50
N ALA A 98 9.87 -6.06 -8.04
CA ALA A 98 11.23 -6.31 -7.56
C ALA A 98 12.30 -6.03 -8.63
N ASN A 99 12.00 -6.27 -9.91
CA ASN A 99 12.93 -6.03 -11.01
C ASN A 99 12.98 -4.56 -11.45
N SER A 100 11.93 -3.78 -11.17
CA SER A 100 11.86 -2.33 -11.44
C SER A 100 12.41 -1.49 -10.29
N TRP A 101 12.92 -2.17 -9.25
CA TRP A 101 13.38 -1.58 -8.00
C TRP A 101 14.89 -1.68 -7.88
N PHE A 102 15.60 -0.55 -7.99
CA PHE A 102 17.00 -0.52 -7.60
C PHE A 102 17.08 -0.52 -6.07
N LEU A 103 17.67 -1.58 -5.49
CA LEU A 103 17.86 -1.75 -4.05
C LEU A 103 18.37 -0.45 -3.42
N LEU A 104 17.51 0.30 -2.70
CA LEU A 104 17.87 1.00 -1.45
C LEU A 104 16.78 1.87 -0.76
N SER A 105 15.49 1.94 -1.19
CA SER A 105 14.59 2.95 -0.58
C SER A 105 13.20 2.47 -0.11
N ARG A 106 13.15 1.98 1.13
CA ARG A 106 12.01 2.02 2.08
C ARG A 106 10.72 1.26 1.73
N ILE A 107 10.57 0.08 2.34
CA ILE A 107 9.26 -0.56 2.54
C ILE A 107 8.55 0.19 3.70
N PHE A 108 7.42 0.84 3.42
CA PHE A 108 6.54 1.40 4.46
C PHE A 108 5.36 0.46 4.69
N LEU A 109 5.46 -0.40 5.71
CA LEU A 109 4.30 -1.07 6.32
C LEU A 109 3.64 -0.06 7.27
N LEU A 110 2.56 0.59 6.85
CA LEU A 110 1.81 1.51 7.70
C LEU A 110 0.80 0.71 8.54
N TYR A 111 1.13 0.52 9.82
CA TYR A 111 0.18 0.06 10.83
C TYR A 111 -0.72 1.22 11.27
N PRO A 112 -2.06 1.05 11.34
CA PRO A 112 -2.93 2.10 11.85
C PRO A 112 -2.69 2.27 13.36
N HIS A 113 -2.12 3.40 13.77
CA HIS A 113 -2.11 3.77 15.18
C HIS A 113 -3.33 4.65 15.47
N SER A 114 -4.34 4.08 16.11
CA SER A 114 -5.38 4.86 16.77
C SER A 114 -4.77 5.54 18.00
N LYS A 115 -4.56 6.87 17.93
CA LYS A 115 -4.47 7.66 19.17
C LYS A 115 -5.30 8.94 19.09
N PRO A 116 -6.03 9.24 20.18
CA PRO A 116 -6.73 10.50 20.32
C PRO A 116 -5.70 11.61 20.51
N ASN A 117 -5.86 12.68 19.74
CA ASN A 117 -5.43 14.02 20.10
C ASN A 117 -3.91 14.24 20.29
N ARG A 118 -3.18 14.43 19.17
CA ARG A 118 -2.02 15.34 19.12
C ARG A 118 -1.76 15.77 17.67
N LYS A 119 -1.79 17.08 17.43
CA LYS A 119 -1.48 17.74 16.17
C LYS A 119 0.02 17.58 15.87
N ARG A 120 0.40 16.55 15.10
CA ARG A 120 1.57 16.43 14.19
C ARG A 120 1.84 14.94 13.90
N PRO A 121 1.88 14.49 12.63
CA PRO A 121 2.34 13.15 12.31
C PRO A 121 3.86 13.08 12.50
N MET A 122 4.32 12.24 13.42
CA MET A 122 5.73 11.92 13.61
C MET A 122 6.00 10.58 12.91
N TYR A 123 6.59 10.64 11.72
CA TYR A 123 7.11 9.45 11.04
C TYR A 123 8.46 9.11 11.66
N GLN A 124 8.55 7.98 12.38
CA GLN A 124 9.85 7.41 12.70
C GLN A 124 10.41 6.75 11.43
N LYS A 125 11.52 7.29 10.91
CA LYS A 125 12.45 6.53 10.09
C LYS A 125 12.99 5.40 10.96
N LEU A 126 12.51 4.18 10.75
CA LEU A 126 13.37 3.01 10.99
C LEU A 126 14.25 2.86 9.73
N ALA A 127 15.50 2.47 9.98
CA ALA A 127 16.64 2.55 9.07
C ALA A 127 16.28 2.23 7.62
#